data_AF-A0A1U7I2N0-F1
#
_entry.id   AF-A0A1U7I2N0-F1
#
_cell.length_a   1.000
_cell.length_b   1.000
_cell.length_c   1.000
_cell.angle_alpha   90.00
_cell.angle_beta   90.00
_cell.angle_gamma   90.00
#
_symmetry.space_group_name_H-M   'P 1'
#
loop_
_entity.id
_entity.type
_entity.pdbx_description
1 polymer ?
#
loop_
_entity_poly.entity_id
_entity_poly.type
_entity_poly.pdbx_seq_one_letter_code
_entity_poly.pdbx_strand_id
1 'polypeptide(L)'
;MATTDKARKTNTANTNKTQKAHVKALDKCINYSEKLRLMVLEVLREESGRELNNEARFNGTEFDWETHNIQFRADYSDTSLKELMRAARILYGLNDMDAIRARRAKHRGIRNERIARSEIGAISNSQYVDEDADVDDEIDDLE
;
A
#
# COMPACT_ATOMS: atom_id res chain seq x y z
N MET A 1 38.28 -49.78 47.41
CA MET A 1 38.22 -49.82 45.93
C MET A 1 37.18 -48.80 45.49
N ALA A 2 37.63 -47.71 44.88
CA ALA A 2 36.81 -46.54 44.55
C ALA A 2 36.22 -46.69 43.13
N THR A 3 34.89 -46.64 43.02
CA THR A 3 34.18 -46.54 41.74
C THR A 3 33.96 -45.07 41.43
N THR A 4 34.62 -44.55 40.39
CA THR A 4 34.39 -43.19 39.88
C THR A 4 33.46 -43.27 38.66
N ASP A 5 32.24 -42.75 38.82
CA ASP A 5 31.27 -42.55 37.76
C ASP A 5 31.78 -41.52 36.73
N LYS A 6 31.85 -41.93 35.46
CA LYS A 6 32.14 -41.02 34.33
C LYS A 6 30.85 -40.33 33.91
N ALA A 7 30.69 -39.07 34.29
CA ALA A 7 29.66 -38.19 33.74
C ALA A 7 29.97 -37.88 32.25
N ARG A 8 29.16 -38.44 31.34
CA ARG A 8 29.20 -38.15 29.90
C ARG A 8 28.47 -36.82 29.62
N LYS A 9 29.22 -35.73 29.41
CA LYS A 9 28.67 -34.46 28.90
C LYS A 9 28.21 -34.65 27.45
N THR A 10 26.90 -34.57 27.23
CA THR A 10 26.32 -34.43 25.89
C THR A 10 26.22 -32.94 25.56
N ASN A 11 27.08 -32.46 24.67
CA ASN A 11 26.94 -31.13 24.06
C ASN A 11 25.79 -31.20 23.04
N THR A 12 24.61 -30.76 23.43
CA THR A 12 23.51 -30.50 22.50
C THR A 12 23.82 -29.19 21.79
N ALA A 13 24.36 -29.29 20.57
CA ALA A 13 24.52 -28.14 19.69
C ALA A 13 23.13 -27.68 19.23
N ASN A 14 22.60 -26.63 19.87
CA ASN A 14 21.43 -25.90 19.37
C ASN A 14 21.82 -25.17 18.08
N THR A 15 21.63 -25.84 16.94
CA THR A 15 21.65 -25.17 15.64
C THR A 15 20.36 -24.36 15.50
N ASN A 16 20.37 -23.14 16.04
CA ASN A 16 19.38 -22.12 15.67
C ASN A 16 19.58 -21.83 14.18
N LYS A 17 18.81 -22.51 13.33
CA LYS A 17 18.66 -22.13 11.92
C LYS A 17 17.99 -20.76 11.93
N THR A 18 18.79 -19.70 11.81
CA THR A 18 18.30 -18.36 11.51
C THR A 18 17.52 -18.48 10.21
N GLN A 19 16.19 -18.53 10.31
CA GLN A 19 15.33 -18.45 9.13
C GLN A 19 15.72 -17.15 8.44
N LYS A 20 16.26 -17.25 7.22
CA LYS A 20 16.60 -16.07 6.43
C LYS A 20 15.31 -15.26 6.31
N ALA A 21 15.31 -14.03 6.84
CA ALA A 21 14.19 -13.12 6.72
C ALA A 21 13.77 -13.08 5.25
N HIS A 22 12.50 -13.37 4.99
CA HIS A 22 11.97 -13.41 3.64
C HIS A 22 12.03 -12.00 3.06
N VAL A 23 13.02 -11.75 2.19
CA VAL A 23 13.17 -10.43 1.55
C VAL A 23 12.11 -10.32 0.47
N LYS A 24 11.21 -9.34 0.59
CA LYS A 24 10.20 -9.02 -0.42
C LYS A 24 10.92 -8.61 -1.72
N ALA A 25 10.88 -9.48 -2.74
CA ALA A 25 11.62 -9.27 -3.98
C ALA A 25 11.25 -7.95 -4.69
N LEU A 26 9.99 -7.51 -4.58
CA LEU A 26 9.51 -6.25 -5.13
C LEU A 26 10.22 -5.02 -4.57
N ASP A 27 10.69 -5.07 -3.32
CA ASP A 27 11.45 -3.97 -2.72
C ASP A 27 12.83 -3.77 -3.34
N LYS A 28 13.33 -4.79 -4.07
CA LYS A 28 14.56 -4.71 -4.84
C LYS A 28 14.34 -4.33 -6.31
N CYS A 29 13.10 -4.45 -6.80
CA CYS A 29 12.79 -4.26 -8.22
C CYS A 29 12.42 -2.81 -8.56
N ILE A 30 11.79 -2.09 -7.62
CA ILE A 30 11.29 -0.73 -7.85
C ILE A 30 12.05 0.24 -6.97
N ASN A 31 12.71 1.21 -7.59
CA ASN A 31 13.41 2.26 -6.84
C ASN A 31 12.42 3.15 -6.07
N TYR A 32 12.90 3.82 -5.03
CA TYR A 32 12.04 4.63 -4.16
C TYR A 32 11.31 5.76 -4.92
N SER A 33 11.99 6.41 -5.86
CA SER A 33 11.39 7.48 -6.69
C SER A 33 10.17 6.96 -7.48
N GLU A 34 10.25 5.75 -8.01
CA GLU A 34 9.16 5.13 -8.75
C GLU A 34 8.01 4.72 -7.82
N LYS A 35 8.31 4.28 -6.58
CA LYS A 35 7.27 4.07 -5.56
C LYS A 35 6.50 5.36 -5.29
N LEU A 36 7.19 6.50 -5.15
CA LEU A 36 6.55 7.81 -4.98
C LEU A 36 5.75 8.21 -6.22
N ARG A 37 6.30 8.00 -7.42
CA ARG A 37 5.62 8.29 -8.70
C ARG A 37 4.29 7.55 -8.79
N LEU A 38 4.29 6.25 -8.54
CA LEU A 38 3.10 5.41 -8.57
C LEU A 38 2.09 5.81 -7.50
N MET A 39 2.56 6.23 -6.32
CA MET A 39 1.70 6.72 -5.24
C MET A 39 0.95 7.99 -5.64
N VAL A 40 1.66 8.98 -6.18
CA VAL A 40 1.03 10.24 -6.63
C VAL A 40 0.08 9.96 -7.80
N LEU A 41 0.48 9.10 -8.73
CA LEU A 41 -0.36 8.68 -9.87
C LEU A 41 -1.66 8.02 -9.41
N GLU A 42 -1.60 7.14 -8.40
CA GLU A 42 -2.77 6.50 -7.81
C GLU A 42 -3.74 7.51 -7.20
N VAL A 43 -3.21 8.49 -6.44
CA VAL A 43 -4.02 9.52 -5.79
C VAL A 43 -4.70 10.42 -6.83
N LEU A 44 -3.99 10.84 -7.88
CA LEU A 44 -4.55 11.68 -8.94
C LEU A 44 -5.65 10.98 -9.73
N ARG A 45 -5.47 9.68 -10.02
CA ARG A 45 -6.50 8.87 -10.67
C ARG A 45 -7.77 8.82 -9.82
N GLU A 46 -7.62 8.58 -8.53
CA GLU A 46 -8.76 8.48 -7.62
C GLU A 46 -9.47 9.83 -7.41
N GLU A 47 -8.74 10.94 -7.26
CA GLU A 47 -9.33 12.28 -7.13
C GLU A 47 -10.11 12.68 -8.40
N SER A 48 -9.49 12.55 -9.57
CA SER A 48 -10.15 12.88 -10.85
C SER A 48 -11.37 12.01 -11.11
N GLY A 49 -11.28 10.70 -10.87
CA GLY A 49 -12.43 9.80 -10.99
C GLY A 49 -13.56 10.15 -10.01
N ARG A 50 -13.24 10.58 -8.77
CA ARG A 50 -14.25 11.00 -7.79
C ARG A 50 -14.98 12.26 -8.21
N GLU A 51 -14.27 13.25 -8.74
CA GLU A 51 -14.86 14.49 -9.25
C GLU A 51 -15.80 14.21 -10.42
N LEU A 52 -15.34 13.44 -11.41
CA LEU A 52 -16.16 13.06 -12.57
C LEU A 52 -17.37 12.20 -12.17
N ASN A 53 -17.20 11.29 -11.21
CA ASN A 53 -18.32 10.52 -10.67
C ASN A 53 -19.34 11.43 -9.96
N ASN A 54 -18.88 12.40 -9.17
CA ASN A 54 -19.79 13.34 -8.51
C ASN A 54 -20.55 14.19 -9.53
N GLU A 55 -19.89 14.63 -10.60
CA GLU A 55 -20.52 15.36 -11.70
C GLU A 55 -21.54 14.49 -12.44
N ALA A 56 -21.20 13.25 -12.78
CA ALA A 56 -22.13 12.32 -13.40
C ALA A 56 -23.38 12.10 -12.53
N ARG A 57 -23.18 11.88 -11.22
CA ARG A 57 -24.28 11.74 -10.26
C ARG A 57 -25.17 12.98 -10.19
N PHE A 58 -24.60 14.17 -10.27
CA PHE A 58 -25.37 15.42 -10.30
C PHE A 58 -26.18 15.54 -11.59
N ASN A 59 -25.63 15.08 -12.71
CA ASN A 59 -26.27 15.09 -14.03
C ASN A 59 -27.22 13.89 -14.25
N GLY A 60 -27.37 12.99 -13.28
CA GLY A 60 -28.19 11.79 -13.40
C GLY A 60 -27.63 10.72 -14.35
N THR A 61 -26.34 10.80 -14.69
CA THR A 61 -25.64 9.80 -15.51
C THR A 61 -24.80 8.86 -14.64
N GLU A 62 -24.43 7.71 -15.20
CA GLU A 62 -23.52 6.76 -14.57
C GLU A 62 -22.08 7.07 -14.99
N PHE A 63 -21.16 6.98 -14.03
CA PHE A 63 -19.73 7.13 -14.28
C PHE A 63 -19.06 5.77 -14.42
N ASP A 64 -18.45 5.53 -15.59
CA ASP A 64 -17.71 4.31 -15.87
C ASP A 64 -16.26 4.40 -15.36
N TRP A 65 -16.04 3.80 -14.20
CA TRP A 65 -14.72 3.69 -13.58
C TRP A 65 -13.72 2.89 -14.40
N GLU A 66 -14.15 1.87 -15.15
CA GLU A 66 -13.24 1.03 -15.92
C GLU A 66 -12.69 1.80 -17.12
N THR A 67 -13.58 2.44 -17.88
CA THR A 67 -13.18 3.30 -19.00
C THR A 67 -12.27 4.43 -18.53
N HIS A 68 -12.61 5.11 -17.44
CA HIS A 68 -11.76 6.15 -16.86
C HIS A 68 -10.37 5.61 -16.48
N ASN A 69 -10.29 4.45 -15.82
CA ASN A 69 -9.01 3.86 -15.41
C ASN A 69 -8.12 3.49 -16.60
N ILE A 70 -8.72 2.98 -17.68
CA ILE A 70 -7.98 2.64 -18.91
C ILE A 70 -7.45 3.91 -19.56
N GLN A 71 -8.30 4.93 -19.74
CA GLN A 71 -7.90 6.21 -20.35
C GLN A 71 -6.84 6.92 -19.50
N PHE A 72 -7.04 7.03 -18.19
CA PHE A 72 -6.08 7.65 -17.29
C PHE A 72 -4.71 6.95 -17.33
N ARG A 73 -4.68 5.62 -17.40
CA ARG A 73 -3.42 4.88 -17.56
C ARG A 73 -2.77 5.17 -18.91
N ALA A 74 -3.54 5.17 -19.99
CA ALA A 74 -3.01 5.47 -21.33
C ALA A 74 -2.41 6.88 -21.41
N ASP A 75 -3.03 7.85 -20.75
CA ASP A 75 -2.62 9.26 -20.82
C ASP A 75 -1.44 9.57 -19.88
N TYR A 76 -1.37 8.91 -18.71
CA TYR A 76 -0.47 9.33 -17.62
C TYR A 76 0.51 8.26 -17.12
N SER A 77 0.54 7.04 -17.69
CA SER A 77 1.43 5.96 -17.21
C SER A 77 2.90 6.36 -17.18
N ASP A 78 3.32 7.21 -18.10
CA ASP A 78 4.72 7.58 -18.32
C ASP A 78 5.05 8.99 -17.77
N THR A 79 4.09 9.65 -17.12
CA THR A 79 4.28 10.99 -16.57
C THR A 79 5.28 11.00 -15.42
N SER A 80 6.19 11.98 -15.41
CA SER A 80 7.24 12.06 -14.39
C SER A 80 6.68 12.44 -13.02
N LEU A 81 7.34 12.00 -11.93
CA LEU A 81 6.95 12.37 -10.56
C LEU A 81 6.84 13.90 -10.37
N LYS A 82 7.73 14.67 -11.00
CA LYS A 82 7.73 16.14 -10.94
C LYS A 82 6.46 16.74 -11.53
N GLU A 83 5.98 16.21 -12.65
CA GLU A 83 4.77 16.67 -13.31
C GLU A 83 3.52 16.24 -12.52
N LEU A 84 3.50 15.02 -12.01
CA LEU A 84 2.42 14.54 -11.15
C LEU A 84 2.31 15.40 -9.87
N MET A 85 3.43 15.71 -9.21
CA MET A 85 3.44 16.61 -8.04
C MET A 85 2.98 18.04 -8.38
N ARG A 86 3.28 18.52 -9.59
CA ARG A 86 2.75 19.81 -10.06
C ARG A 86 1.23 19.75 -10.25
N ALA A 87 0.72 18.71 -10.89
CA ALA A 87 -0.71 18.52 -11.10
C ALA A 87 -1.45 18.39 -9.77
N ALA A 88 -0.94 17.60 -8.82
CA ALA A 88 -1.53 17.41 -7.50
C ALA A 88 -1.67 18.72 -6.71
N ARG A 89 -0.66 19.59 -6.79
CA ARG A 89 -0.70 20.91 -6.17
C ARG A 89 -1.71 21.84 -6.85
N ILE A 90 -1.69 21.93 -8.18
CA ILE A 90 -2.53 22.87 -8.93
C ILE A 90 -4.01 22.50 -8.84
N LEU A 91 -4.33 21.21 -8.97
CA LEU A 91 -5.71 20.74 -9.06
C LEU A 91 -6.31 20.46 -7.69
N TYR A 92 -5.52 19.91 -6.75
CA TYR A 92 -6.04 19.37 -5.49
C TYR A 92 -5.42 20.00 -4.24
N GLY A 93 -4.54 20.99 -4.38
CA GLY A 93 -3.87 21.66 -3.26
C GLY A 93 -2.91 20.76 -2.47
N LEU A 94 -2.46 19.64 -3.06
CA LEU A 94 -1.54 18.70 -2.42
C LEU A 94 -0.10 19.16 -2.66
N ASN A 95 0.47 19.88 -1.69
CA ASN A 95 1.72 20.62 -1.87
C ASN A 95 2.99 19.75 -1.74
N ASP A 96 2.91 18.67 -0.97
CA ASP A 96 4.03 17.82 -0.59
C ASP A 96 3.62 16.34 -0.51
N MET A 97 4.60 15.46 -0.28
CA MET A 97 4.36 14.02 -0.19
C MET A 97 3.53 13.63 1.03
N ASP A 98 3.53 14.41 2.11
CA ASP A 98 2.76 14.10 3.32
C ASP A 98 1.27 14.33 3.08
N ALA A 99 0.92 15.41 2.39
CA ALA A 99 -0.44 15.65 1.90
C ALA A 99 -0.91 14.52 0.97
N ILE A 100 -0.04 14.01 0.09
CA ILE A 100 -0.33 12.86 -0.78
C ILE A 100 -0.56 11.59 0.05
N ARG A 101 0.30 11.28 1.03
CA ARG A 101 0.18 10.10 1.89
C ARG A 101 -1.11 10.14 2.71
N ALA A 102 -1.41 11.28 3.34
CA ALA A 102 -2.64 11.51 4.08
C ALA A 102 -3.87 11.33 3.18
N ARG A 103 -3.80 11.84 1.94
CA ARG A 103 -4.89 11.69 0.99
C ARG A 103 -5.11 10.24 0.57
N ARG A 104 -4.03 9.51 0.28
CA ARG A 104 -4.06 8.08 -0.03
C ARG A 104 -4.63 7.25 1.12
N ALA A 105 -4.30 7.57 2.36
CA ALA A 105 -4.87 6.92 3.54
C ALA A 105 -6.39 7.11 3.59
N LYS A 106 -6.89 8.33 3.31
CA LYS A 106 -8.32 8.62 3.21
C LYS A 106 -9.00 7.80 2.11
N HIS A 107 -8.39 7.67 0.93
CA HIS A 107 -8.92 6.84 -0.15
C HIS A 107 -9.03 5.37 0.25
N ARG A 108 -7.99 4.83 0.90
CA ARG A 108 -7.98 3.46 1.43
C ARG A 108 -9.06 3.25 2.48
N GLY A 109 -9.23 4.18 3.42
CA GLY A 109 -10.30 4.12 4.43
C GLY A 109 -11.69 4.00 3.79
N ILE A 110 -11.99 4.83 2.80
CA ILE A 110 -13.29 4.78 2.09
C ILE A 110 -13.48 3.44 1.35
N ARG A 111 -12.42 2.89 0.75
CA ARG A 111 -12.48 1.58 0.09
C ARG A 111 -12.76 0.47 1.12
N ASN A 112 -12.06 0.47 2.25
CA ASN A 112 -12.23 -0.53 3.30
C ASN A 112 -13.64 -0.46 3.89
N GLU A 113 -14.18 0.73 4.13
CA GLU A 113 -15.57 0.88 4.58
C GLU A 113 -16.59 0.36 3.56
N ARG A 114 -16.33 0.52 2.25
CA ARG A 114 -17.21 -0.04 1.20
C ARG A 114 -17.18 -1.58 1.23
N ILE A 115 -15.99 -2.16 1.35
CA ILE A 115 -15.80 -3.61 1.43
C ILE A 115 -16.48 -4.16 2.70
N ALA A 116 -16.23 -3.57 3.87
CA ALA A 116 -16.88 -3.95 5.12
C ALA A 116 -18.41 -3.86 5.04
N ARG A 117 -18.96 -2.80 4.40
CA ARG A 117 -20.41 -2.69 4.17
C ARG A 117 -20.96 -3.78 3.24
N SER A 118 -20.18 -4.22 2.24
CA SER A 118 -20.57 -5.36 1.40
C SER A 118 -20.42 -6.72 2.10
N GLU A 119 -19.45 -6.86 3.00
CA GLU A 119 -19.20 -8.10 3.77
C GLU A 119 -20.23 -8.32 4.88
N ILE A 120 -20.80 -7.27 5.46
CA ILE A 120 -21.94 -7.38 6.39
C ILE A 120 -23.18 -7.98 5.69
N GLY A 121 -23.29 -7.87 4.35
CA GLY A 121 -24.30 -8.57 3.55
C GLY A 121 -23.91 -9.98 3.11
N ALA A 122 -22.65 -10.39 3.31
CA ALA A 122 -22.05 -11.63 2.81
C ALA A 122 -21.32 -12.40 3.93
N ILE A 123 -21.89 -12.44 5.14
CA ILE A 123 -21.36 -13.24 6.25
C ILE A 123 -21.60 -14.73 5.96
N SER A 124 -20.71 -15.32 5.18
CA SER A 124 -20.19 -16.67 5.41
C SER A 124 -18.88 -16.82 4.65
N ASN A 125 -17.79 -16.89 5.42
CA ASN A 125 -16.43 -17.26 5.03
C ASN A 125 -15.64 -16.28 4.14
N SER A 126 -14.85 -15.42 4.77
CA SER A 126 -13.39 -15.62 4.76
C SER A 126 -12.75 -14.66 5.76
N GLN A 127 -12.13 -15.23 6.78
CA GLN A 127 -11.24 -14.56 7.71
C GLN A 127 -9.97 -14.18 6.95
N TYR A 128 -9.94 -12.98 6.35
CA TYR A 128 -8.68 -12.35 6.00
C TYR A 128 -8.21 -11.57 7.22
N VAL A 129 -7.26 -12.19 7.92
CA VAL A 129 -6.48 -11.56 8.96
C VAL A 129 -5.71 -10.42 8.29
N ASP A 130 -6.06 -9.18 8.65
CA ASP A 130 -5.32 -7.98 8.28
C ASP A 130 -4.01 -7.98 9.08
N GLU A 131 -3.05 -8.77 8.60
CA GLU A 131 -1.69 -8.90 9.17
C GLU A 131 -0.71 -7.88 8.56
N ASP A 132 -1.24 -6.82 7.93
CA ASP A 132 -0.48 -5.62 7.53
C ASP A 132 -0.93 -4.38 8.35
N ALA A 133 -1.57 -4.59 9.51
CA ALA A 133 -1.65 -3.59 10.55
C ALA A 133 -0.25 -3.40 11.15
N ASP A 134 0.25 -2.16 11.11
CA ASP A 134 1.50 -1.68 11.70
C ASP A 134 2.80 -2.04 10.95
N VAL A 135 2.88 -1.67 9.66
CA VAL A 135 4.15 -1.08 9.20
C VAL A 135 4.00 0.43 9.33
N ASP A 136 4.34 0.93 10.52
CA ASP A 136 4.93 2.25 10.64
C ASP A 136 6.08 2.26 9.63
N ASP A 137 5.82 2.79 8.43
CA ASP A 137 6.87 3.32 7.57
C ASP A 137 7.40 4.55 8.34
N GLU A 138 8.09 4.33 9.47
CA GLU A 138 9.21 5.15 9.90
C GLU A 138 10.18 5.11 8.72
N ILE A 139 9.90 5.97 7.74
CA ILE A 139 10.89 6.47 6.81
C ILE A 139 11.80 7.28 7.72
N ASP A 140 12.75 6.57 8.31
CA ASP A 140 13.82 7.08 9.14
C ASP A 140 14.42 8.25 8.36
N ASP A 141 14.21 9.47 8.89
CA ASP A 141 14.93 10.68 8.49
C ASP A 141 16.41 10.46 8.83
N LEU A 142 17.08 9.64 8.03
CA LEU A 142 18.53 9.45 8.09
C LEU A 142 19.17 10.50 7.18
N GLU A 143 19.51 11.63 7.84
CA GLU A 143 20.42 12.74 7.46
C GLU A 143 20.63 13.06 5.97
#